data_AF-A0A0A7G2J3-F1
#
_entry.id   AF-A0A0A7G2J3-F1
#
_cell.length_a   1.000
_cell.length_b   1.000
_cell.length_c   1.000
_cell.angle_alpha   90.00
_cell.angle_beta   90.00
_cell.angle_gamma   90.00
#
_symmetry.space_group_name_H-M   'P 1'
#
loop_
_entity.id
_entity.type
_entity.pdbx_description
1 polymer ?
#
loop_
_entity_poly.entity_id
_entity_poly.type
_entity_poly.pdbx_seq_one_letter_code
_entity_poly.pdbx_strand_id
1 'polypeptide(L)'
;MGNKINEPYVGKLVKEKQRERFEEDLNHAIKIYKNNGKITEELFDICSIFEDKHKNTYLNCDDMYIKMMDLYDTVANKEIPEKIPSVFFDEYSSFSFSILREHFIKIQGYPFVTKEWIKELSKLLRGKKVLEVMCGLGTISYALKNEGIDIIATDDLSWKETWKNEYNHYCEIEELDAIKAIEKYGKDIDYIIMSWPPYEDPIAYKVLQKMREVNKNAAIIYLGEGDGGCTGDRLFHYRANIIENDIIDSVNSIYKPWKMIHDRFILIK
;
A
#
# COMPACT_ATOMS: atom_id res chain seq x y z
N MET A 1 -1.99 49.52 -7.73
CA MET A 1 -2.15 48.12 -8.21
C MET A 1 -1.44 47.21 -7.21
N GLY A 2 -2.15 46.76 -6.18
CA GLY A 2 -1.63 45.78 -5.23
C GLY A 2 -2.09 44.40 -5.66
N ASN A 3 -1.16 43.55 -6.12
CA ASN A 3 -1.45 42.16 -6.44
C ASN A 3 -1.94 41.46 -5.17
N LYS A 4 -3.25 41.20 -5.09
CA LYS A 4 -3.79 40.22 -4.15
C LYS A 4 -3.26 38.86 -4.58
N ILE A 5 -2.20 38.40 -3.94
CA ILE A 5 -1.75 37.02 -4.05
C ILE A 5 -2.89 36.17 -3.46
N ASN A 6 -3.48 35.31 -4.29
CA ASN A 6 -4.56 34.40 -3.90
C ASN A 6 -4.11 33.57 -2.68
N GLU A 7 -4.72 33.78 -1.51
CA GLU A 7 -4.48 33.01 -0.27
C GLU A 7 -4.45 31.47 -0.46
N PRO A 8 -5.28 30.85 -1.32
CA PRO A 8 -5.19 29.41 -1.60
C PRO A 8 -3.84 28.98 -2.21
N TYR A 9 -3.21 29.87 -2.99
CA TYR A 9 -1.93 29.60 -3.65
C TYR A 9 -0.76 29.68 -2.68
N VAL A 10 -0.81 30.62 -1.72
CA VAL A 10 0.19 30.73 -0.64
C VAL A 10 0.13 29.51 0.29
N GLY A 11 -1.07 29.05 0.66
CA GLY A 11 -1.22 27.84 1.47
C GLY A 11 -0.70 26.58 0.78
N LYS A 12 -0.81 26.49 -0.55
CA LYS A 12 -0.24 25.40 -1.35
C LYS A 12 1.29 25.45 -1.42
N LEU A 13 1.86 26.62 -1.71
CA LEU A 13 3.32 26.84 -1.73
C LEU A 13 3.99 26.63 -0.38
N VAL A 14 3.33 26.99 0.72
CA VAL A 14 3.84 26.72 2.08
C VAL A 14 3.86 25.22 2.36
N LYS A 15 2.81 24.49 1.97
CA LYS A 15 2.77 23.02 2.09
C LYS A 15 3.79 22.32 1.20
N GLU A 16 4.00 22.81 -0.02
CA GLU A 16 5.00 22.28 -0.95
C GLU A 16 6.42 22.50 -0.40
N LYS A 17 6.75 23.69 0.11
CA LYS A 17 8.06 23.95 0.74
C LYS A 17 8.27 23.16 2.04
N GLN A 18 7.22 22.97 2.84
CA GLN A 18 7.27 22.12 4.03
C GLN A 18 7.50 20.65 3.66
N ARG A 19 6.92 20.20 2.54
CA ARG A 19 7.10 18.85 2.01
C ARG A 19 8.51 18.64 1.43
N GLU A 20 9.02 19.56 0.60
CA GLU A 20 10.38 19.48 0.05
C GLU A 20 11.41 19.40 1.17
N ARG A 21 11.29 20.27 2.19
CA ARG A 21 12.14 20.24 3.37
C ARG A 21 12.02 18.92 4.15
N PHE A 22 10.80 18.41 4.33
CA PHE A 22 10.59 17.11 4.98
C PHE A 22 11.27 15.97 4.21
N GLU A 23 11.14 15.93 2.88
CA GLU A 23 11.73 14.89 2.04
C GLU A 23 13.27 14.96 2.11
N GLU A 24 13.86 16.16 2.11
CA GLU A 24 15.30 16.36 2.33
C GLU A 24 15.75 15.85 3.70
N ASP A 25 15.03 16.23 4.76
CA ASP A 25 15.31 15.85 6.14
C ASP A 25 15.18 14.33 6.34
N LEU A 26 14.12 13.69 5.82
CA LEU A 26 13.94 12.23 5.88
C LEU A 26 15.01 11.49 5.07
N ASN A 27 15.35 11.94 3.86
CA ASN A 27 16.41 11.34 3.06
C ASN A 27 17.78 11.48 3.74
N HIS A 28 18.02 12.60 4.41
CA HIS A 28 19.21 12.82 5.22
C HIS A 28 19.27 11.86 6.41
N ALA A 29 18.16 11.71 7.14
CA ALA A 29 18.02 10.75 8.25
C ALA A 29 18.26 9.30 7.79
N ILE A 30 17.63 8.87 6.68
CA ILE A 30 17.86 7.54 6.10
C ILE A 30 19.34 7.33 5.77
N LYS A 31 20.00 8.34 5.20
CA LYS A 31 21.43 8.26 4.83
C LYS A 31 22.34 8.12 6.06
N ILE A 32 22.08 8.89 7.13
CA ILE A 32 22.85 8.77 8.38
C ILE A 32 22.65 7.39 9.01
N TYR A 33 21.39 6.90 9.08
CA TYR A 33 21.08 5.60 9.66
C TYR A 33 21.82 4.47 8.94
N LYS A 34 21.76 4.46 7.61
CA LYS A 34 22.46 3.47 6.76
C LYS A 34 23.97 3.45 6.95
N ASN A 35 24.59 4.60 7.24
CA ASN A 35 26.04 4.71 7.38
C ASN A 35 26.55 4.33 8.77
N ASN A 36 25.77 4.59 9.83
CA ASN A 36 26.23 4.48 11.21
C ASN A 36 25.58 3.33 11.99
N GLY A 37 24.50 2.73 11.47
CA GLY A 37 23.70 1.73 12.18
C GLY A 37 23.11 2.24 13.50
N LYS A 38 23.11 3.56 13.70
CA LYS A 38 22.69 4.28 14.92
C LYS A 38 22.17 5.66 14.53
N ILE A 39 21.20 6.14 15.30
CA ILE A 39 20.66 7.51 15.26
C ILE A 39 21.73 8.48 15.82
N THR A 40 22.11 9.53 15.08
CA THR A 40 23.02 10.60 15.55
C THR A 40 22.21 11.81 16.04
N GLU A 41 22.84 12.76 16.75
CA GLU A 41 22.19 14.04 17.17
C GLU A 41 21.57 14.81 15.97
N GLU A 42 22.10 14.66 14.75
CA GLU A 42 21.51 15.25 13.54
C GLU A 42 20.15 14.64 13.15
N LEU A 43 19.94 13.33 13.37
CA LEU A 43 18.61 12.73 13.21
C LEU A 43 17.62 13.28 14.23
N PHE A 44 18.10 13.55 15.45
CA PHE A 44 17.26 14.08 16.54
C PHE A 44 16.75 15.49 16.21
N ASP A 45 17.58 16.34 15.59
CA ASP A 45 17.18 17.67 15.14
C ASP A 45 16.18 17.65 13.98
N ILE A 46 16.36 16.74 13.01
CA ILE A 46 15.37 16.46 11.97
C ILE A 46 14.06 15.97 12.60
N CYS A 47 14.15 15.12 13.62
CA CYS A 47 12.98 14.62 14.35
C CYS A 47 12.26 15.71 15.16
N SER A 48 12.98 16.70 15.68
CA SER A 48 12.42 17.84 16.44
C SER A 48 11.59 18.81 15.57
N ILE A 49 11.75 18.78 14.24
CA ILE A 49 10.91 19.54 13.28
C ILE A 49 9.48 18.95 13.22
N PHE A 50 9.28 17.72 13.67
CA PHE A 50 7.97 17.05 13.72
C PHE A 50 7.13 17.40 14.95
N GLU A 51 7.64 18.23 15.88
CA GLU A 51 6.94 18.60 17.11
C GLU A 51 6.14 19.92 16.98
N ASP A 52 4.83 19.82 17.21
CA ASP A 52 4.07 20.93 17.75
C ASP A 52 4.59 21.19 19.18
N LYS A 53 5.12 22.39 19.45
CA LYS A 53 5.86 22.78 20.68
C LYS A 53 5.05 22.69 22.00
N HIS A 54 3.91 22.01 22.01
CA HIS A 54 2.93 22.05 23.10
C HIS A 54 2.78 20.75 23.88
N LYS A 55 3.46 19.64 23.56
CA LYS A 55 3.34 18.38 24.32
C LYS A 55 4.71 17.89 24.83
N ASN A 56 4.99 18.17 26.10
CA ASN A 56 6.13 17.69 26.89
C ASN A 56 6.14 16.16 27.06
N THR A 57 6.56 15.39 26.06
CA THR A 57 6.80 13.94 26.19
C THR A 57 8.07 13.51 25.45
N TYR A 58 9.22 14.03 25.89
CA TYR A 58 10.54 13.79 25.31
C TYR A 58 11.10 12.35 25.45
N LEU A 59 10.44 11.46 26.20
CA LEU A 59 10.99 10.14 26.58
C LEU A 59 10.49 8.96 25.73
N ASN A 60 9.60 9.17 24.76
CA ASN A 60 8.98 8.10 23.95
C ASN A 60 9.21 8.22 22.44
N CYS A 61 9.88 9.28 21.98
CA CYS A 61 10.09 9.55 20.55
C CYS A 61 11.17 8.65 19.94
N ASP A 62 12.28 8.39 20.65
CA ASP A 62 13.39 7.58 20.12
C ASP A 62 12.97 6.14 19.77
N ASP A 63 12.21 5.50 20.66
CA ASP A 63 11.70 4.13 20.44
C ASP A 63 10.71 4.06 19.26
N MET A 64 9.89 5.10 19.07
CA MET A 64 9.04 5.24 17.88
C MET A 64 9.88 5.28 16.60
N TYR A 65 10.86 6.17 16.56
CA TYR A 65 11.67 6.36 15.35
C TYR A 65 12.50 5.13 15.02
N ILE A 66 13.06 4.46 16.03
CA ILE A 66 13.76 3.18 15.85
C ILE A 66 12.81 2.15 15.21
N LYS A 67 11.61 1.96 15.77
CA LYS A 67 10.61 1.04 15.21
C LYS A 67 10.18 1.41 13.79
N MET A 68 10.10 2.70 13.48
CA MET A 68 9.77 3.18 12.13
C MET A 68 10.89 2.89 11.14
N MET A 69 12.14 3.17 11.51
CA MET A 69 13.31 2.93 10.65
C MET A 69 13.56 1.44 10.48
N ASP A 70 13.41 0.63 11.52
CA ASP A 70 13.50 -0.82 11.44
C ASP A 70 12.45 -1.41 10.48
N LEU A 71 11.20 -0.93 10.55
CA LEU A 71 10.17 -1.33 9.59
C LEU A 71 10.52 -0.90 8.17
N TYR A 72 10.98 0.34 8.00
CA TYR A 72 11.38 0.86 6.69
C TYR A 72 12.52 0.03 6.10
N ASP A 73 13.56 -0.27 6.87
CA ASP A 73 14.70 -1.06 6.42
C ASP A 73 14.30 -2.51 6.10
N THR A 74 13.44 -3.12 6.91
CA THR A 74 12.85 -4.44 6.63
C THR A 74 12.21 -4.44 5.24
N VAL A 75 11.33 -3.48 4.98
CA VAL A 75 10.62 -3.37 3.70
C VAL A 75 11.56 -2.97 2.56
N ALA A 76 12.52 -2.08 2.79
CA ALA A 76 13.50 -1.66 1.80
C ALA A 76 14.41 -2.83 1.36
N ASN A 77 14.67 -3.78 2.26
CA ASN A 77 15.37 -5.04 1.98
C ASN A 77 14.47 -6.13 1.38
N LYS A 78 13.23 -5.79 1.00
CA LYS A 78 12.20 -6.69 0.45
C LYS A 78 11.78 -7.82 1.41
N GLU A 79 11.93 -7.61 2.70
CA GLU A 79 11.44 -8.53 3.71
C GLU A 79 10.01 -8.16 4.10
N ILE A 80 9.16 -9.17 4.27
CA ILE A 80 7.79 -8.96 4.76
C ILE A 80 7.83 -8.90 6.29
N PRO A 81 7.46 -7.78 6.91
CA PRO A 81 7.46 -7.63 8.37
C PRO A 81 6.44 -8.59 9.00
N GLU A 82 6.71 -9.02 10.23
CA GLU A 82 5.77 -9.88 10.97
C GLU A 82 4.44 -9.15 11.21
N LYS A 83 4.54 -7.91 11.70
CA LYS A 83 3.42 -7.02 12.02
C LYS A 83 3.83 -5.56 11.89
N ILE A 84 2.86 -4.66 11.84
CA ILE A 84 3.11 -3.22 11.89
C ILE A 84 3.23 -2.79 13.36
N PRO A 85 4.28 -2.07 13.76
CA PRO A 85 4.39 -1.53 15.12
C PRO A 85 3.21 -0.62 15.46
N SER A 86 2.67 -0.72 16.68
CA SER A 86 1.47 0.02 17.09
C SER A 86 1.60 1.53 16.94
N VAL A 87 2.84 2.04 17.00
CA VAL A 87 3.17 3.45 16.88
C VAL A 87 2.74 4.08 15.55
N PHE A 88 2.57 3.26 14.50
CA PHE A 88 2.01 3.71 13.23
C PHE A 88 0.53 4.08 13.28
N PHE A 89 -0.15 3.77 14.39
CA PHE A 89 -1.57 4.02 14.59
C PHE A 89 -1.85 5.06 15.70
N ASP A 90 -0.82 5.52 16.40
CA ASP A 90 -0.95 6.48 17.52
C ASP A 90 -1.23 7.92 17.03
N GLU A 91 -1.65 8.78 17.96
CA GLU A 91 -1.98 10.20 17.71
C GLU A 91 -0.74 11.09 17.47
N TYR A 92 -0.05 10.88 16.34
CA TYR A 92 0.89 11.86 15.79
C TYR A 92 0.26 12.67 14.66
N SER A 93 0.86 13.82 14.36
CA SER A 93 0.38 14.78 13.36
C SER A 93 0.20 14.11 11.99
N SER A 94 -0.95 14.35 11.36
CA SER A 94 -1.36 13.71 10.09
C SER A 94 -0.40 13.99 8.93
N PHE A 95 0.40 15.05 9.01
CA PHE A 95 1.34 15.45 7.98
C PHE A 95 2.52 14.47 7.86
N SER A 96 3.18 14.11 8.96
CA SER A 96 4.33 13.18 8.93
C SER A 96 3.96 11.78 8.45
N PHE A 97 2.74 11.32 8.77
CA PHE A 97 2.23 10.04 8.27
C PHE A 97 1.98 10.02 6.76
N SER A 98 1.57 11.14 6.17
CA SER A 98 1.31 11.21 4.73
C SER A 98 2.58 11.01 3.90
N ILE A 99 3.70 11.58 4.35
CA ILE A 99 4.97 11.48 3.63
C ILE A 99 5.63 10.13 3.89
N LEU A 100 5.57 9.63 5.12
CA LEU A 100 5.98 8.26 5.43
C LEU A 100 5.25 7.23 4.55
N ARG A 101 3.93 7.36 4.41
CA ARG A 101 3.13 6.51 3.53
C ARG A 101 3.63 6.57 2.09
N GLU A 102 3.95 7.75 1.57
CA GLU A 102 4.48 7.89 0.22
C GLU A 102 5.82 7.15 0.02
N HIS A 103 6.72 7.23 1.01
CA HIS A 103 7.96 6.48 0.97
C HIS A 103 7.74 4.97 0.97
N PHE A 104 6.82 4.47 1.81
CA PHE A 104 6.45 3.06 1.80
C PHE A 104 5.80 2.63 0.49
N ILE A 105 4.93 3.44 -0.10
CA ILE A 105 4.31 3.15 -1.42
C ILE A 105 5.39 2.91 -2.48
N LYS A 106 6.45 3.72 -2.48
CA LYS A 106 7.56 3.57 -3.44
C LYS A 106 8.32 2.25 -3.28
N ILE A 107 8.30 1.62 -2.10
CA ILE A 107 9.10 0.41 -1.82
C ILE A 107 8.30 -0.85 -1.54
N GLN A 108 6.98 -0.81 -1.36
CA GLN A 108 6.10 -1.99 -1.20
C GLN A 108 4.69 -1.85 -1.81
N GLY A 109 4.36 -0.69 -2.39
CA GLY A 109 3.01 -0.42 -2.87
C GLY A 109 2.06 0.08 -1.76
N TYR A 110 0.78 0.20 -2.11
CA TYR A 110 -0.21 0.88 -1.27
C TYR A 110 -0.53 0.20 0.08
N PRO A 111 -0.84 -1.10 0.14
CA PRO A 111 -1.18 -1.73 1.40
C PRO A 111 0.07 -2.04 2.23
N PHE A 112 -0.06 -1.97 3.56
CA PHE A 112 0.96 -2.56 4.42
C PHE A 112 0.85 -4.10 4.40
N VAL A 113 1.86 -4.75 3.80
CA VAL A 113 1.91 -6.21 3.76
C VAL A 113 2.62 -6.76 4.99
N THR A 114 1.99 -7.71 5.68
CA THR A 114 2.56 -8.37 6.87
C THR A 114 2.38 -9.87 6.79
N LYS A 115 3.28 -10.63 7.43
CA LYS A 115 3.19 -12.09 7.48
C LYS A 115 1.91 -12.57 8.16
N GLU A 116 1.43 -11.89 9.20
CA GLU A 116 0.23 -12.30 9.95
C GLU A 116 -1.00 -12.43 9.04
N TRP A 117 -1.36 -11.37 8.32
CA TRP A 117 -2.56 -11.42 7.46
C TRP A 117 -2.32 -12.24 6.18
N ILE A 118 -1.09 -12.28 5.66
CA ILE A 118 -0.73 -13.12 4.50
C ILE A 118 -0.92 -14.60 4.82
N LYS A 119 -0.46 -15.04 6.00
CA LYS A 119 -0.66 -16.41 6.48
C LYS A 119 -2.13 -16.74 6.68
N GLU A 120 -2.92 -15.79 7.16
CA GLU A 120 -4.37 -15.97 7.32
C GLU A 120 -5.06 -16.10 5.96
N LEU A 121 -4.77 -15.19 5.01
CA LEU A 121 -5.31 -15.22 3.66
C LEU A 121 -4.92 -16.50 2.92
N SER A 122 -3.70 -16.99 3.14
CA SER A 122 -3.20 -18.22 2.53
C SER A 122 -4.07 -19.45 2.87
N LYS A 123 -4.80 -19.45 3.99
CA LYS A 123 -5.74 -20.53 4.32
C LYS A 123 -6.86 -20.67 3.29
N LEU A 124 -7.34 -19.56 2.72
CA LEU A 124 -8.35 -19.54 1.67
C LEU A 124 -7.78 -19.97 0.31
N LEU A 125 -6.51 -19.66 0.07
CA LEU A 125 -5.85 -19.81 -1.25
C LEU A 125 -5.09 -21.13 -1.42
N ARG A 126 -4.88 -21.91 -0.35
CA ARG A 126 -4.14 -23.18 -0.45
C ARG A 126 -4.81 -24.17 -1.40
N GLY A 127 -4.02 -24.69 -2.34
CA GLY A 127 -4.49 -25.61 -3.37
C GLY A 127 -5.36 -24.95 -4.45
N LYS A 128 -5.35 -23.61 -4.53
CA LYS A 128 -6.08 -22.81 -5.51
C LYS A 128 -5.13 -22.14 -6.47
N LYS A 129 -5.59 -21.91 -7.69
CA LYS A 129 -4.87 -21.11 -8.68
C LYS A 129 -5.29 -19.66 -8.56
N VAL A 130 -4.31 -18.77 -8.40
CA VAL A 130 -4.54 -17.36 -8.11
C VAL A 130 -3.89 -16.49 -9.18
N LEU A 131 -4.61 -15.44 -9.60
CA LEU A 131 -4.10 -14.40 -10.46
C LEU A 131 -4.14 -13.07 -9.72
N GLU A 132 -3.01 -12.41 -9.54
CA GLU A 132 -2.99 -11.01 -9.10
C GLU A 132 -2.92 -10.09 -10.32
N VAL A 133 -3.92 -9.22 -10.46
CA VAL A 133 -3.94 -8.16 -11.47
C VAL A 133 -3.63 -6.82 -10.82
N MET A 134 -2.94 -5.95 -11.56
CA MET A 134 -2.50 -4.64 -11.05
C MET A 134 -1.67 -4.78 -9.76
N CYS A 135 -0.74 -5.75 -9.74
CA CYS A 135 0.01 -6.11 -8.54
C CYS A 135 1.05 -5.07 -8.10
N GLY A 136 1.29 -4.02 -8.90
CA GLY A 136 2.27 -2.97 -8.63
C GLY A 136 3.69 -3.56 -8.49
N LEU A 137 4.25 -3.48 -7.29
CA LEU A 137 5.57 -4.05 -6.98
C LEU A 137 5.55 -5.56 -6.72
N GLY A 138 4.37 -6.21 -6.76
CA GLY A 138 4.22 -7.65 -6.57
C GLY A 138 4.42 -8.11 -5.12
N THR A 139 4.30 -7.22 -4.14
CA THR A 139 4.57 -7.53 -2.72
C THR A 139 3.62 -8.57 -2.15
N ILE A 140 2.33 -8.52 -2.49
CA ILE A 140 1.33 -9.52 -2.05
C ILE A 140 1.64 -10.87 -2.71
N SER A 141 1.81 -10.92 -4.04
CA SER A 141 2.24 -12.12 -4.76
C SER A 141 3.51 -12.74 -4.18
N TYR A 142 4.54 -11.94 -3.90
CA TYR A 142 5.77 -12.42 -3.29
C TYR A 142 5.53 -13.07 -1.92
N ALA A 143 4.78 -12.39 -1.06
CA ALA A 143 4.48 -12.90 0.28
C ALA A 143 3.65 -14.19 0.23
N LEU A 144 2.67 -14.28 -0.67
CA LEU A 144 1.85 -15.49 -0.88
C LEU A 144 2.66 -16.65 -1.51
N LYS A 145 3.58 -16.37 -2.43
CA LYS A 145 4.51 -17.39 -2.97
C LYS A 145 5.36 -18.00 -1.87
N ASN A 146 5.81 -17.19 -0.90
CA ASN A 146 6.57 -17.69 0.26
C ASN A 146 5.72 -18.59 1.19
N GLU A 147 4.40 -18.45 1.18
CA GLU A 147 3.45 -19.36 1.86
C GLU A 147 3.05 -20.58 0.99
N GLY A 148 3.65 -20.74 -0.19
CA GLY A 148 3.41 -21.86 -1.10
C GLY A 148 2.13 -21.75 -1.94
N ILE A 149 1.59 -20.54 -2.12
CA ILE A 149 0.42 -20.30 -2.96
C ILE A 149 0.83 -20.25 -4.44
N ASP A 150 0.04 -20.93 -5.28
CA ASP A 150 0.17 -20.88 -6.75
C ASP A 150 -0.47 -19.58 -7.26
N ILE A 151 0.35 -18.53 -7.36
CA ILE A 151 -0.08 -17.20 -7.77
C ILE A 151 0.75 -16.63 -8.92
N ILE A 152 0.05 -16.15 -9.95
CA ILE A 152 0.61 -15.43 -11.09
C ILE A 152 0.46 -13.93 -10.84
N ALA A 153 1.57 -13.18 -10.95
CA ALA A 153 1.60 -11.73 -10.73
C ALA A 153 1.63 -11.01 -12.08
N THR A 154 0.66 -10.10 -12.30
CA THR A 154 0.55 -9.31 -13.53
C THR A 154 0.32 -7.84 -13.24
N ASP A 155 0.93 -6.97 -14.04
CA ASP A 155 0.74 -5.52 -13.98
C ASP A 155 1.10 -4.90 -15.34
N ASP A 156 0.50 -3.79 -15.73
CA ASP A 156 0.86 -3.09 -16.98
C ASP A 156 2.05 -2.13 -16.81
N LEU A 157 2.50 -1.94 -15.57
CA LEU A 157 3.63 -1.13 -15.15
C LEU A 157 3.54 0.33 -15.60
N SER A 158 2.32 0.82 -15.88
CA SER A 158 2.03 2.20 -16.29
C SER A 158 2.45 3.25 -15.25
N TRP A 159 2.59 2.85 -13.98
CA TRP A 159 3.02 3.69 -12.87
C TRP A 159 4.54 3.94 -12.83
N LYS A 160 5.36 3.23 -13.64
CA LYS A 160 6.83 3.35 -13.68
C LYS A 160 7.30 4.79 -13.87
N GLU A 161 6.70 5.51 -14.82
CA GLU A 161 7.08 6.89 -15.14
C GLU A 161 6.72 7.87 -14.01
N THR A 162 5.59 7.60 -13.33
CA THR A 162 5.08 8.46 -12.25
C THR A 162 5.97 8.36 -11.01
N TRP A 163 6.38 7.14 -10.64
CA TRP A 163 7.15 6.91 -9.41
C TRP A 163 8.67 6.96 -9.61
N LYS A 164 9.16 6.98 -10.85
CA LYS A 164 10.60 6.96 -11.19
C LYS A 164 11.39 5.90 -10.42
N ASN A 165 10.75 4.75 -10.18
CA ASN A 165 11.33 3.66 -9.41
C ASN A 165 12.20 2.76 -10.31
N GLU A 166 13.43 2.49 -9.89
CA GLU A 166 14.43 1.72 -10.64
C GLU A 166 14.20 0.19 -10.62
N TYR A 167 12.99 -0.29 -10.93
CA TYR A 167 12.66 -1.74 -10.97
C TYR A 167 12.82 -2.49 -9.63
N ASN A 168 12.14 -2.03 -8.58
CA ASN A 168 12.17 -2.67 -7.27
C ASN A 168 11.05 -3.72 -7.06
N HIS A 169 10.83 -4.63 -8.02
CA HIS A 169 9.81 -5.68 -7.88
C HIS A 169 10.21 -6.70 -6.80
N TYR A 170 9.24 -7.23 -6.06
CA TYR A 170 9.46 -8.28 -5.05
C TYR A 170 9.56 -9.66 -5.66
N CYS A 171 8.86 -9.91 -6.77
CA CYS A 171 8.91 -11.16 -7.50
C CYS A 171 8.92 -10.90 -9.02
N GLU A 172 8.99 -11.98 -9.79
CA GLU A 172 8.70 -11.93 -11.22
C GLU A 172 7.25 -11.47 -11.43
N ILE A 173 7.08 -10.46 -12.29
CA ILE A 173 5.81 -9.86 -12.70
C ILE A 173 5.77 -9.94 -14.21
N GLU A 174 4.70 -10.52 -14.75
CA GLU A 174 4.46 -10.47 -16.18
C GLU A 174 3.86 -9.11 -16.55
N GLU A 175 4.51 -8.38 -17.47
CA GLU A 175 4.02 -7.09 -17.96
C GLU A 175 2.80 -7.32 -18.87
N LEU A 176 1.61 -7.25 -18.26
CA LEU A 176 0.35 -7.62 -18.89
C LEU A 176 -0.79 -6.82 -18.25
N ASP A 177 -1.60 -6.17 -19.09
CA ASP A 177 -2.79 -5.46 -18.59
C ASP A 177 -3.81 -6.43 -17.99
N ALA A 178 -4.57 -5.93 -17.02
CA ALA A 178 -5.48 -6.76 -16.23
C ALA A 178 -6.51 -7.52 -17.07
N ILE A 179 -6.97 -6.96 -18.20
CA ILE A 179 -7.96 -7.61 -19.06
C ILE A 179 -7.31 -8.74 -19.85
N LYS A 180 -6.14 -8.50 -20.47
CA LYS A 180 -5.38 -9.55 -21.14
C LYS A 180 -4.92 -10.64 -20.19
N ALA A 181 -4.58 -10.31 -18.94
CA ALA A 181 -4.25 -11.29 -17.91
C ALA A 181 -5.42 -12.25 -17.64
N ILE A 182 -6.64 -11.72 -17.52
CA ILE A 182 -7.86 -12.53 -17.33
C ILE A 182 -8.17 -13.34 -18.60
N GLU A 183 -8.00 -12.77 -19.79
CA GLU A 183 -8.20 -13.51 -21.04
C GLU A 183 -7.22 -14.68 -21.19
N LYS A 184 -5.96 -14.49 -20.75
CA LYS A 184 -4.90 -15.49 -20.82
C LYS A 184 -5.05 -16.59 -19.77
N TYR A 185 -5.31 -16.21 -18.52
CA TYR A 185 -5.24 -17.14 -17.38
C TYR A 185 -6.61 -17.45 -16.75
N GLY A 186 -7.59 -16.54 -16.86
CA GLY A 186 -8.80 -16.53 -16.05
C GLY A 186 -9.69 -17.77 -16.14
N LYS A 187 -9.58 -18.58 -17.21
CA LYS A 187 -10.33 -19.84 -17.37
C LYS A 187 -10.03 -20.86 -16.28
N ASP A 188 -8.79 -20.90 -15.79
CA ASP A 188 -8.31 -21.91 -14.85
C ASP A 188 -8.04 -21.35 -13.45
N ILE A 189 -8.38 -20.09 -13.20
CA ILE A 189 -8.15 -19.40 -11.92
C ILE A 189 -9.35 -19.60 -10.99
N ASP A 190 -9.09 -19.86 -9.70
CA ASP A 190 -10.11 -19.86 -8.65
C ASP A 190 -10.34 -18.45 -8.10
N TYR A 191 -9.26 -17.68 -7.89
CA TYR A 191 -9.30 -16.35 -7.29
C TYR A 191 -8.48 -15.33 -8.08
N ILE A 192 -9.06 -14.15 -8.30
CA ILE A 192 -8.33 -12.97 -8.74
C ILE A 192 -8.09 -12.08 -7.52
N ILE A 193 -6.84 -11.75 -7.22
CA ILE A 193 -6.52 -10.69 -6.25
C ILE A 193 -6.44 -9.37 -7.00
N MET A 194 -7.16 -8.36 -6.51
CA MET A 194 -7.16 -7.00 -7.04
C MET A 194 -6.98 -6.03 -5.88
N SER A 195 -5.76 -5.52 -5.70
CA SER A 195 -5.39 -4.62 -4.61
C SER A 195 -5.17 -3.21 -5.14
N TRP A 196 -5.82 -2.22 -4.54
CA TRP A 196 -5.66 -0.80 -4.86
C TRP A 196 -5.76 -0.48 -6.37
N PRO A 197 -6.84 -0.90 -7.06
CA PRO A 197 -7.01 -0.49 -8.46
C PRO A 197 -7.14 1.04 -8.56
N PRO A 198 -6.71 1.65 -9.68
CA PRO A 198 -6.71 3.09 -9.85
C PRO A 198 -8.07 3.74 -9.54
N TYR A 199 -8.02 4.88 -8.85
CA TYR A 199 -9.20 5.66 -8.49
C TYR A 199 -9.87 6.25 -9.73
N GLU A 200 -11.19 6.19 -9.80
CA GLU A 200 -12.03 6.71 -10.91
C GLU A 200 -11.70 6.13 -12.31
N ASP A 201 -10.83 5.13 -12.40
CA ASP A 201 -10.59 4.39 -13.65
C ASP A 201 -11.58 3.22 -13.77
N PRO A 202 -12.25 3.04 -14.92
CA PRO A 202 -13.19 1.94 -15.14
C PRO A 202 -12.54 0.54 -15.14
N ILE A 203 -11.22 0.41 -14.99
CA ILE A 203 -10.50 -0.86 -15.03
C ILE A 203 -11.01 -1.85 -13.98
N ALA A 204 -11.33 -1.40 -12.76
CA ALA A 204 -11.87 -2.28 -11.71
C ALA A 204 -13.19 -2.93 -12.16
N TYR A 205 -14.10 -2.13 -12.72
CA TYR A 205 -15.35 -2.65 -13.26
C TYR A 205 -15.13 -3.57 -14.47
N LYS A 206 -14.21 -3.21 -15.38
CA LYS A 206 -13.87 -4.05 -16.54
C LYS A 206 -13.29 -5.41 -16.12
N VAL A 207 -12.45 -5.45 -15.08
CA VAL A 207 -11.94 -6.69 -14.47
C VAL A 207 -13.09 -7.55 -13.97
N LEU A 208 -14.03 -6.98 -13.23
CA LEU A 208 -15.21 -7.70 -12.73
C LEU A 208 -16.05 -8.27 -13.87
N GLN A 209 -16.30 -7.49 -14.93
CA GLN A 209 -17.05 -7.96 -16.09
C GLN A 209 -16.32 -9.09 -16.82
N LYS A 210 -15.01 -8.90 -17.09
CA LYS A 210 -14.22 -9.87 -17.83
C LYS A 210 -14.05 -11.18 -17.07
N MET A 211 -13.85 -11.12 -15.75
CA MET A 211 -13.83 -12.32 -14.90
C MET A 211 -15.12 -13.12 -15.06
N ARG A 212 -16.29 -12.48 -14.94
CA ARG A 212 -17.60 -13.15 -15.06
C ARG A 212 -17.86 -13.71 -16.46
N GLU A 213 -17.35 -13.05 -17.49
CA GLU A 213 -17.41 -13.50 -18.88
C GLU A 213 -16.55 -14.77 -19.10
N VAL A 214 -15.31 -14.75 -18.62
CA VAL A 214 -14.32 -15.83 -18.86
C VAL A 214 -14.56 -17.02 -17.93
N ASN A 215 -14.85 -16.76 -16.66
CA ASN A 215 -14.99 -17.78 -15.63
C ASN A 215 -15.91 -17.29 -14.50
N LYS A 216 -17.22 -17.52 -14.65
CA LYS A 216 -18.25 -17.22 -13.63
C LYS A 216 -18.08 -17.93 -12.28
N ASN A 217 -17.19 -18.93 -12.20
CA ASN A 217 -16.94 -19.65 -10.95
C ASN A 217 -15.81 -19.03 -10.14
N ALA A 218 -14.95 -18.21 -10.77
CA ALA A 218 -13.92 -17.47 -10.07
C ALA A 218 -14.53 -16.41 -9.14
N ALA A 219 -13.75 -15.97 -8.16
CA ALA A 219 -14.08 -14.85 -7.29
C ALA A 219 -12.95 -13.82 -7.28
N ILE A 220 -13.28 -12.56 -7.01
CA ILE A 220 -12.30 -11.49 -6.80
C ILE A 220 -12.13 -11.28 -5.30
N ILE A 221 -10.89 -11.36 -4.81
CA ILE A 221 -10.47 -10.84 -3.51
C ILE A 221 -10.00 -9.41 -3.74
N TYR A 222 -10.83 -8.46 -3.35
CA TYR A 222 -10.54 -7.04 -3.49
C TYR A 222 -9.93 -6.50 -2.20
N LEU A 223 -8.83 -5.77 -2.30
CA LEU A 223 -8.27 -4.95 -1.21
C LEU A 223 -8.32 -3.48 -1.62
N GLY A 224 -9.18 -2.71 -0.96
CA GLY A 224 -9.34 -1.28 -1.23
C GLY A 224 -10.44 -0.66 -0.38
N GLU A 225 -10.63 0.65 -0.53
CA GLU A 225 -11.72 1.41 0.07
C GLU A 225 -13.06 1.14 -0.62
N GLY A 226 -14.17 1.48 0.05
CA GLY A 226 -15.52 1.35 -0.53
C GLY A 226 -15.90 2.47 -1.51
N ASP A 227 -17.17 2.50 -1.93
CA ASP A 227 -17.72 3.56 -2.79
C ASP A 227 -17.46 4.95 -2.19
N GLY A 228 -16.92 5.86 -3.01
CA GLY A 228 -16.48 7.21 -2.60
C GLY A 228 -15.11 7.28 -1.92
N GLY A 229 -14.41 6.16 -1.72
CA GLY A 229 -13.01 6.10 -1.29
C GLY A 229 -12.02 6.21 -2.46
N CYS A 230 -10.72 6.04 -2.21
CA CYS A 230 -9.65 6.28 -3.20
C CYS A 230 -9.34 5.08 -4.12
N THR A 231 -10.24 4.11 -4.29
CA THR A 231 -9.96 2.89 -5.07
C THR A 231 -11.16 2.39 -5.86
N GLY A 232 -10.93 2.03 -7.12
CA GLY A 232 -11.98 1.54 -8.03
C GLY A 232 -13.00 2.62 -8.43
N ASP A 233 -13.74 2.34 -9.50
CA ASP A 233 -14.80 3.24 -9.96
C ASP A 233 -16.15 2.93 -9.28
N ARG A 234 -17.07 3.91 -9.32
CA ARG A 234 -18.40 3.78 -8.72
C ARG A 234 -19.20 2.60 -9.28
N LEU A 235 -19.04 2.28 -10.56
CA LEU A 235 -19.78 1.20 -11.19
C LEU A 235 -19.27 -0.17 -10.75
N PHE A 236 -17.96 -0.31 -10.49
CA PHE A 236 -17.40 -1.47 -9.80
C PHE A 236 -18.08 -1.71 -8.46
N HIS A 237 -18.09 -0.71 -7.58
CA HIS A 237 -18.69 -0.82 -6.24
C HIS A 237 -20.18 -1.14 -6.31
N TYR A 238 -20.91 -0.50 -7.23
CA TYR A 238 -22.34 -0.75 -7.43
C TYR A 238 -22.64 -2.17 -7.95
N ARG A 239 -21.73 -2.79 -8.70
CA ARG A 239 -21.92 -4.12 -9.33
C ARG A 239 -21.20 -5.25 -8.60
N ALA A 240 -20.44 -4.93 -7.56
CA ALA A 240 -19.78 -5.89 -6.69
C ALA A 240 -20.84 -6.65 -5.88
N ASN A 241 -21.01 -7.93 -6.21
CA ASN A 241 -21.83 -8.83 -5.41
C ASN A 241 -20.93 -9.45 -4.34
N ILE A 242 -20.92 -8.83 -3.17
CA ILE A 242 -20.09 -9.19 -2.03
C ILE A 242 -20.65 -10.46 -1.39
N ILE A 243 -19.78 -11.43 -1.12
CA ILE A 243 -20.12 -12.67 -0.43
C ILE A 243 -19.40 -12.75 0.91
N GLU A 244 -20.11 -13.23 1.92
CA GLU A 244 -19.56 -13.44 3.27
C GLU A 244 -18.55 -14.59 3.26
N ASN A 245 -17.48 -14.44 4.04
CA ASN A 245 -16.44 -15.44 4.17
C ASN A 245 -15.65 -15.26 5.48
N ASP A 246 -15.72 -16.26 6.35
CA ASP A 246 -15.09 -16.23 7.67
C ASP A 246 -13.57 -15.99 7.61
N ILE A 247 -12.88 -16.47 6.56
CA ILE A 247 -11.44 -16.22 6.41
C ILE A 247 -11.18 -14.77 6.03
N ILE A 248 -12.00 -14.15 5.19
CA ILE A 248 -11.89 -12.72 4.86
C ILE A 248 -12.17 -11.85 6.09
N ASP A 249 -13.16 -12.22 6.91
CA ASP A 249 -13.42 -11.53 8.17
C ASP A 249 -12.26 -11.68 9.16
N SER A 250 -11.68 -12.89 9.25
CA SER A 250 -10.46 -13.16 10.02
C SER A 250 -9.27 -12.30 9.54
N VAL A 251 -9.04 -12.24 8.22
CA VAL A 251 -8.00 -11.37 7.61
C VAL A 251 -8.23 -9.91 7.98
N ASN A 252 -9.46 -9.40 7.87
CA ASN A 252 -9.79 -8.02 8.21
C ASN A 252 -9.60 -7.68 9.70
N SER A 253 -9.69 -8.67 10.60
CA SER A 253 -9.40 -8.44 12.03
C SER A 253 -7.92 -8.18 12.31
N ILE A 254 -7.05 -8.77 11.48
CA ILE A 254 -5.58 -8.68 11.56
C ILE A 254 -5.08 -7.49 10.75
N TYR A 255 -5.57 -7.33 9.53
CA TYR A 255 -5.17 -6.25 8.62
C TYR A 255 -5.37 -4.88 9.27
N LYS A 256 -4.38 -4.00 9.12
CA LYS A 256 -4.44 -2.62 9.61
C LYS A 256 -4.19 -1.66 8.46
N PRO A 257 -5.18 -0.85 8.08
CA PRO A 257 -5.02 0.16 7.05
C PRO A 257 -4.13 1.29 7.55
N TRP A 258 -3.58 2.08 6.63
CA TRP A 258 -2.93 3.34 6.98
C TRP A 258 -3.90 4.27 7.72
N LYS A 259 -3.38 5.15 8.59
CA LYS A 259 -4.20 6.18 9.23
C LYS A 259 -4.93 7.02 8.16
N MET A 260 -6.25 7.21 8.36
CA MET A 260 -7.18 7.88 7.44
C MET A 260 -7.48 7.15 6.12
N ILE A 261 -6.99 5.93 5.96
CA ILE A 261 -7.36 5.05 4.86
C ILE A 261 -8.32 4.00 5.41
N HIS A 262 -9.35 3.67 4.63
CA HIS A 262 -10.41 2.75 5.04
C HIS A 262 -10.46 1.49 4.15
N ASP A 263 -9.31 1.04 3.69
CA ASP A 263 -9.19 -0.14 2.86
C ASP A 263 -9.39 -1.41 3.67
N ARG A 264 -10.02 -2.40 3.03
CA ARG A 264 -10.33 -3.71 3.62
C ARG A 264 -10.42 -4.77 2.53
N PHE A 265 -10.35 -6.02 2.95
CA PHE A 265 -10.63 -7.15 2.09
C PHE A 265 -12.14 -7.36 1.95
N ILE A 266 -12.60 -7.58 0.71
CA ILE A 266 -13.94 -8.13 0.43
C ILE A 266 -13.83 -9.20 -0.64
N LEU A 267 -14.72 -10.19 -0.57
CA LEU A 267 -14.83 -11.25 -1.57
C LEU A 267 -16.03 -10.97 -2.48
N ILE A 268 -15.80 -10.99 -3.79
CA ILE A 268 -16.77 -10.60 -4.81
C ILE A 268 -16.95 -11.74 -5.80
N LYS A 269 -18.19 -12.00 -6.21
CA LYS A 269 -18.53 -12.99 -7.24
C LYS A 269 -19.37 -12.39 -8.36
#